data_AF-A0AAJ1HV35-F1
#
_entry.id   AF-A0AAJ1HV35-F1
#
_cell.length_a   1.000
_cell.length_b   1.000
_cell.length_c   1.000
_cell.angle_alpha   90.00
_cell.angle_beta   90.00
_cell.angle_gamma   90.00
#
_symmetry.space_group_name_H-M   'P 1'
#
loop_
_entity.id
_entity.type
_entity.pdbx_description
1 polymer ?
#
loop_
_entity_poly.entity_id
_entity_poly.type
_entity_poly.pdbx_seq_one_letter_code
_entity_poly.pdbx_strand_id
1 'polypeptide(L)'
;MYDQILIPITARSFNREIDPACIAELKRLVLGRPNAAFKLLYIFEPRDCRWLAARLPNLDPDCLLNMAAHQLTIIEQLLEDAGIQKITHQLAVGNHYLAISQLIQEEKFTLVVEPWQPKWRHRFWQHFIHPKQKITNNLLILNVQ
;
A
#
# COMPACT_ATOMS: atom_id res chain seq x y z
N MET A 1 16.76 -16.52 -0.18
CA MET A 1 16.31 -15.24 0.42
C MET A 1 14.86 -15.08 0.02
N TYR A 2 13.94 -14.82 0.95
CA TYR A 2 12.53 -14.65 0.61
C TYR A 2 12.31 -13.29 -0.03
N ASP A 3 11.42 -13.20 -1.02
CA ASP A 3 10.98 -11.91 -1.54
C ASP A 3 10.29 -11.14 -0.42
N GLN A 4 10.80 -9.96 -0.08
CA GLN A 4 10.15 -9.07 0.89
C GLN A 4 9.32 -8.04 0.11
N ILE A 5 8.02 -8.04 0.30
CA ILE A 5 7.07 -7.23 -0.45
C ILE A 5 6.43 -6.21 0.48
N LEU A 6 6.54 -4.93 0.13
CA LEU A 6 5.92 -3.83 0.83
C LEU A 6 4.57 -3.50 0.20
N ILE A 7 3.51 -3.44 1.01
CA ILE A 7 2.19 -2.93 0.60
C ILE A 7 1.88 -1.69 1.44
N PRO A 8 2.05 -0.48 0.88
CA PRO A 8 1.64 0.74 1.55
C PRO A 8 0.13 0.95 1.49
N ILE A 9 -0.46 1.30 2.63
CA ILE A 9 -1.89 1.50 2.83
C ILE A 9 -2.07 2.91 3.41
N THR A 10 -2.87 3.75 2.76
CA THR A 10 -3.34 5.02 3.35
C THR A 10 -4.85 5.01 3.45
N ALA A 11 -5.40 5.87 4.31
CA ALA A 11 -6.84 6.11 4.37
C ALA A 11 -7.41 6.58 3.02
N ARG A 12 -6.59 7.19 2.16
CA ARG A 12 -6.97 7.67 0.84
C ARG A 12 -6.70 6.74 -0.34
N SER A 13 -5.75 5.82 -0.21
CA SER A 13 -5.36 4.87 -1.27
C SER A 13 -6.57 4.04 -1.74
N PHE A 14 -7.61 3.99 -0.91
CA PHE A 14 -8.82 3.22 -1.08
C PHE A 14 -10.07 4.02 -0.67
N ASN A 15 -10.12 5.32 -0.96
CA ASN A 15 -11.25 6.19 -0.58
C ASN A 15 -12.59 5.85 -1.30
N ARG A 16 -12.60 4.77 -2.06
CA ARG A 16 -13.75 3.97 -2.49
C ARG A 16 -13.41 2.53 -2.10
N GLU A 17 -14.38 1.74 -1.63
CA GLU A 17 -14.22 0.28 -1.43
C GLU A 17 -13.17 -0.28 -2.40
N ILE A 18 -12.18 -1.02 -1.88
CA ILE A 18 -11.04 -1.47 -2.69
C ILE A 18 -11.60 -2.00 -4.01
N ASP A 19 -11.17 -1.38 -5.12
CA ASP A 19 -11.65 -1.79 -6.43
C ASP A 19 -11.49 -3.31 -6.53
N PRO A 20 -12.58 -4.07 -6.76
CA PRO A 20 -12.50 -5.52 -6.87
C PRO A 20 -11.46 -5.97 -7.90
N ALA A 21 -11.18 -5.15 -8.92
CA ALA A 21 -10.14 -5.40 -9.91
C ALA A 21 -8.72 -5.27 -9.32
N CYS A 22 -8.50 -4.33 -8.38
CA CYS A 22 -7.27 -4.19 -7.61
C CYS A 22 -7.07 -5.41 -6.68
N ILE A 23 -8.12 -5.81 -5.95
CA ILE A 23 -8.11 -7.02 -5.11
C ILE A 23 -7.79 -8.28 -5.93
N ALA A 24 -8.45 -8.46 -7.07
CA ALA A 24 -8.23 -9.61 -7.94
C ALA A 24 -6.80 -9.65 -8.51
N GLU A 25 -6.20 -8.48 -8.76
CA GLU A 25 -4.81 -8.39 -9.23
C GLU A 25 -3.80 -8.64 -8.10
N LEU A 26 -4.07 -8.11 -6.90
CA LEU A 26 -3.26 -8.38 -5.71
C LEU A 26 -3.30 -9.88 -5.38
N LYS A 27 -4.47 -10.51 -5.42
CA LYS A 27 -4.63 -11.96 -5.21
C LYS A 27 -3.80 -12.76 -6.19
N ARG A 28 -3.82 -12.42 -7.49
CA ARG A 28 -2.96 -13.06 -8.50
C ARG A 28 -1.47 -12.87 -8.22
N LEU A 29 -1.08 -11.69 -7.75
CA LEU A 29 0.30 -11.36 -7.40
C LEU A 29 0.80 -12.21 -6.21
N VAL A 30 -0.05 -12.37 -5.20
CA VAL A 30 0.22 -13.12 -3.97
C VAL A 30 0.28 -14.62 -4.23
N LEU A 31 -0.68 -15.17 -4.98
CA LEU A 31 -0.69 -16.59 -5.36
C LEU A 31 0.53 -17.00 -6.19
N GLY A 32 1.09 -16.08 -6.97
CA GLY A 32 2.35 -16.29 -7.69
C GLY A 32 3.60 -16.24 -6.81
N ARG A 33 3.48 -15.93 -5.52
CA ARG A 33 4.61 -15.75 -4.57
C ARG A 33 4.31 -16.35 -3.19
N PRO A 34 4.06 -17.67 -3.10
CA PRO A 34 3.66 -18.33 -1.85
C PRO A 34 4.72 -18.25 -0.73
N ASN A 35 5.99 -18.04 -1.09
CA ASN A 35 7.09 -17.93 -0.14
C ASN A 35 7.46 -16.48 0.20
N ALA A 36 6.77 -15.48 -0.34
CA ALA A 36 7.10 -14.08 -0.05
C ALA A 36 6.72 -13.69 1.39
N ALA A 37 7.52 -12.82 1.99
CA ALA A 37 7.17 -12.12 3.22
C ALA A 37 6.54 -10.78 2.86
N PHE A 38 5.40 -10.47 3.49
CA PHE A 38 4.68 -9.23 3.25
C PHE A 38 4.83 -8.30 4.45
N LYS A 39 5.09 -7.03 4.17
CA LYS A 39 4.98 -5.95 5.14
C LYS A 39 3.88 -4.99 4.72
N LEU A 40 2.90 -4.83 5.59
CA LEU A 40 1.82 -3.85 5.46
C LEU A 40 2.27 -2.56 6.16
N LEU A 41 2.46 -1.50 5.37
CA LEU A 41 2.84 -0.19 5.87
C LEU A 41 1.61 0.71 5.88
N TYR A 42 1.07 0.96 7.06
CA TYR A 42 -0.01 1.92 7.22
C TYR A 42 0.55 3.33 7.37
N ILE A 43 0.13 4.24 6.48
CA ILE A 43 0.63 5.62 6.42
C ILE A 43 -0.50 6.59 6.71
N PHE A 44 -0.35 7.34 7.80
CA PHE A 44 -1.23 8.43 8.16
C PHE A 44 -0.71 9.75 7.57
N GLU A 45 -1.33 10.21 6.48
CA GLU A 45 -0.98 11.49 5.87
C GLU A 45 -1.75 12.65 6.52
N PRO A 46 -1.09 13.68 7.08
CA PRO A 46 -1.78 14.86 7.62
C PRO A 46 -2.65 15.61 6.59
N ARG A 47 -2.36 15.44 5.30
CA ARG A 47 -3.15 16.00 4.19
C ARG A 47 -4.51 15.33 4.04
N ASP A 48 -4.64 14.08 4.47
CA ASP A 48 -5.91 13.35 4.45
C ASP A 48 -6.84 13.91 5.53
N CYS A 49 -6.30 14.20 6.72
CA CYS A 49 -7.00 14.91 7.78
C CYS A 49 -7.50 16.29 7.33
N ARG A 50 -6.65 17.08 6.66
CA ARG A 50 -7.05 18.41 6.17
C ARG A 50 -8.19 18.36 5.15
N TRP A 51 -8.14 17.41 4.22
CA TRP A 51 -9.20 17.27 3.21
C TRP A 51 -10.50 16.74 3.80
N LEU A 52 -10.42 15.81 4.75
CA LEU A 52 -11.59 15.32 5.46
C LEU A 52 -12.21 16.41 6.31
N ALA A 53 -11.41 17.15 7.09
CA ALA A 53 -11.90 18.31 7.83
C ALA A 53 -12.59 19.35 6.90
N ALA A 54 -12.11 19.50 5.67
CA ALA A 54 -12.71 20.40 4.69
C ALA A 54 -13.99 19.86 4.02
N ARG A 55 -14.15 18.54 3.86
CA ARG A 55 -15.31 17.92 3.19
C ARG A 55 -16.36 17.37 4.14
N LEU A 56 -15.96 17.06 5.35
CA LEU A 56 -16.74 16.43 6.41
C LEU A 56 -16.35 17.13 7.73
N PRO A 57 -16.82 18.36 7.96
CA PRO A 57 -16.42 19.18 9.12
C PRO A 57 -16.82 18.56 10.47
N ASN A 58 -17.74 17.59 10.46
CA ASN A 58 -18.19 16.84 11.63
C ASN A 58 -17.65 15.39 11.64
N LEU A 59 -16.62 15.08 10.84
CA LEU A 59 -16.06 13.75 10.82
C LEU A 59 -15.38 13.46 12.16
N ASP A 60 -15.84 12.39 12.80
CA ASP A 60 -15.17 11.82 13.96
C ASP A 60 -13.72 11.43 13.59
N PRO A 61 -12.69 11.94 14.30
CA PRO A 61 -11.30 11.51 14.11
C PRO A 61 -11.11 9.99 14.15
N ASP A 62 -11.94 9.27 14.90
CA ASP A 62 -11.88 7.80 14.98
C ASP A 62 -12.41 7.12 13.70
N CYS A 63 -13.25 7.80 12.92
CA CYS A 63 -13.72 7.31 11.63
C CYS A 63 -12.57 7.09 10.65
N LEU A 64 -11.55 7.96 10.67
CA LEU A 64 -10.35 7.84 9.87
C LEU A 64 -9.54 6.58 10.19
N LEU A 65 -9.37 6.32 11.48
CA LEU A 65 -8.67 5.14 11.98
C LEU A 65 -9.46 3.87 11.63
N ASN A 66 -10.79 3.92 11.77
CA ASN A 66 -11.67 2.80 11.42
C ASN A 66 -11.66 2.48 9.92
N MET A 67 -11.66 3.51 9.05
CA MET A 67 -11.55 3.30 7.61
C MET A 67 -10.24 2.61 7.26
N ALA A 68 -9.13 3.12 7.77
CA ALA A 68 -7.83 2.52 7.54
C ALA A 68 -7.70 1.09 8.09
N ALA A 69 -8.20 0.85 9.31
CA ALA A 69 -8.24 -0.47 9.92
C ALA A 69 -9.05 -1.46 9.05
N HIS A 70 -10.20 -1.03 8.52
CA HIS A 70 -11.00 -1.86 7.64
C HIS A 70 -10.25 -2.26 6.35
N GLN A 71 -9.54 -1.31 5.73
CA GLN A 71 -8.73 -1.59 4.53
C GLN A 71 -7.60 -2.59 4.82
N LEU A 72 -6.96 -2.43 5.98
CA LEU A 72 -5.92 -3.32 6.46
C LEU A 72 -6.46 -4.74 6.68
N THR A 73 -7.63 -4.88 7.33
CA THR A 73 -8.28 -6.20 7.52
C THR A 73 -8.59 -6.89 6.19
N ILE A 74 -9.06 -6.16 5.16
CA ILE A 74 -9.35 -6.78 3.85
C ILE A 74 -8.07 -7.33 3.21
N ILE A 75 -6.97 -6.58 3.26
CA ILE A 75 -5.70 -6.99 2.67
C ILE A 75 -5.09 -8.15 3.46
N GLU A 76 -5.14 -8.10 4.79
CA GLU A 76 -4.68 -9.19 5.67
C GLU A 76 -5.44 -10.48 5.37
N GLN A 77 -6.77 -10.42 5.34
CA GLN A 77 -7.60 -11.59 5.02
C GLN A 77 -7.23 -12.16 3.64
N LEU A 78 -6.98 -11.31 2.64
CA LEU A 78 -6.55 -11.77 1.31
C LEU A 78 -5.21 -12.51 1.35
N LEU A 79 -4.26 -12.03 2.15
CA LEU A 79 -2.95 -12.66 2.29
C LEU A 79 -3.07 -13.99 3.04
N GLU A 80 -3.87 -14.04 4.09
CA GLU A 80 -4.15 -15.25 4.87
C GLU A 80 -4.87 -16.32 4.02
N ASP A 81 -5.91 -15.93 3.27
CA ASP A 81 -6.65 -16.80 2.35
C ASP A 81 -5.75 -17.38 1.25
N ALA A 82 -4.68 -16.66 0.89
CA ALA A 82 -3.68 -17.11 -0.07
C ALA A 82 -2.58 -17.98 0.56
N GLY A 83 -2.64 -18.25 1.86
CA GLY A 83 -1.68 -19.09 2.58
C GLY A 83 -0.37 -18.38 2.95
N ILE A 84 -0.34 -17.05 2.94
CA ILE A 84 0.85 -16.29 3.33
C ILE A 84 1.04 -16.36 4.84
N GLN A 85 2.18 -16.90 5.27
CA GLN A 85 2.48 -17.12 6.69
C GLN A 85 3.26 -15.97 7.34
N LYS A 86 3.86 -15.08 6.54
CA LYS A 86 4.76 -14.01 7.03
C LYS A 86 4.19 -12.65 6.67
N ILE A 87 3.33 -12.14 7.54
CA ILE A 87 2.74 -10.80 7.44
C ILE A 87 3.28 -9.99 8.62
N THR A 88 3.77 -8.79 8.34
CA THR A 88 4.25 -7.84 9.37
C THR A 88 3.60 -6.48 9.15
N HIS A 89 3.44 -5.70 10.20
CA HIS A 89 2.74 -4.41 10.16
C HIS A 89 3.66 -3.30 10.63
N GLN A 90 3.54 -2.12 10.03
CA GLN A 90 4.25 -0.93 10.46
C GLN A 90 3.38 0.31 10.27
N LEU A 91 3.40 1.20 11.26
CA LEU A 91 2.75 2.50 11.18
C LEU A 91 3.78 3.58 10.83
N ALA A 92 3.44 4.46 9.90
CA ALA A 92 4.17 5.68 9.61
C ALA A 92 3.23 6.88 9.63
N VAL A 93 3.74 8.03 10.09
CA VAL A 93 3.02 9.31 10.05
C VAL A 93 3.81 10.25 9.16
N GLY A 94 3.15 10.84 8.16
CA GLY A 94 3.80 11.83 7.29
C GLY A 94 3.50 11.63 5.83
N ASN A 95 4.43 12.03 4.97
CA ASN A 95 4.26 11.96 3.53
C ASN A 95 4.44 10.51 3.04
N HIS A 96 3.50 10.03 2.23
CA HIS A 96 3.50 8.68 1.67
C HIS A 96 4.79 8.31 0.95
N TYR A 97 5.28 9.19 0.06
CA TYR A 97 6.52 8.94 -0.68
C TYR A 97 7.72 8.84 0.26
N LEU A 98 7.84 9.76 1.23
CA LEU A 98 8.97 9.74 2.17
C LEU A 98 8.95 8.50 3.07
N ALA A 99 7.79 8.12 3.60
CA ALA A 99 7.66 6.95 4.47
C ALA A 99 8.10 5.66 3.77
N ILE A 100 7.69 5.47 2.52
CA ILE A 100 8.08 4.30 1.72
C ILE A 100 9.55 4.38 1.33
N SER A 101 10.03 5.56 0.90
CA SER A 101 11.42 5.77 0.51
C SER A 101 12.38 5.42 1.65
N GLN A 102 12.07 5.88 2.86
CA GLN A 102 12.84 5.58 4.05
C GLN A 102 12.84 4.08 4.33
N LEU A 103 11.68 3.42 4.25
CA LEU A 103 11.58 1.99 4.50
C LEU A 103 12.38 1.16 3.49
N ILE A 104 12.37 1.53 2.20
CA ILE A 104 13.18 0.89 1.16
C ILE A 104 14.68 1.01 1.45
N GLN A 105 15.11 2.11 2.06
CA GLN A 105 16.52 2.30 2.43
C GLN A 105 16.92 1.50 3.67
N GLU A 106 16.01 1.35 4.63
CA GLU A 106 16.25 0.66 5.90
C GLU A 106 16.14 -0.87 5.79
N GLU A 107 15.34 -1.37 4.84
CA GLU A 107 15.02 -2.79 4.71
C GLU A 107 15.15 -3.30 3.27
N LYS A 108 15.35 -4.62 3.12
CA LYS A 108 15.62 -5.24 1.81
C LYS A 108 14.35 -5.70 1.11
N PHE A 109 13.54 -4.77 0.63
CA PHE A 109 12.37 -5.10 -0.20
C PHE A 109 12.77 -5.49 -1.62
N THR A 110 12.10 -6.50 -2.17
CA THR A 110 12.14 -6.82 -3.61
C THR A 110 11.13 -5.97 -4.37
N LEU A 111 9.94 -5.77 -3.79
CA LEU A 111 8.82 -5.12 -4.46
C LEU A 111 8.07 -4.18 -3.53
N VAL A 112 7.58 -3.09 -4.10
CA VAL A 112 6.50 -2.28 -3.51
C VAL A 112 5.26 -2.44 -4.39
N VAL A 113 4.14 -2.81 -3.79
CA VAL A 113 2.86 -3.03 -4.47
C VAL A 113 1.84 -2.06 -3.89
N GLU A 114 1.50 -1.03 -4.66
CA GLU A 114 0.53 0.00 -4.27
C GLU A 114 -0.73 -0.10 -5.16
N PRO A 115 -1.93 0.16 -4.63
CA PRO A 115 -3.14 0.38 -5.43
C PRO A 115 -2.92 1.52 -6.41
N TRP A 116 -3.43 1.38 -7.63
CA TRP A 116 -3.18 2.39 -8.67
C TRP A 116 -3.72 3.77 -8.27
N GLN A 117 -2.80 4.73 -8.19
CA GLN A 117 -3.08 6.16 -8.05
C GLN A 117 -2.85 6.88 -9.39
N PRO A 118 -3.50 8.05 -9.62
CA PRO A 118 -3.45 8.72 -10.92
C PRO A 118 -2.01 8.97 -11.41
N LYS A 119 -1.82 8.83 -12.73
CA LYS A 119 -0.52 8.83 -13.44
C LYS A 119 0.44 9.99 -13.04
N TRP A 120 -0.07 11.12 -12.58
CA TRP A 120 0.77 12.25 -12.14
C TRP A 120 1.57 11.95 -10.86
N ARG A 121 1.06 11.09 -9.96
CA ARG A 121 1.79 10.65 -8.76
C ARG A 121 2.97 9.72 -9.09
N HIS A 122 3.02 9.15 -10.30
CA HIS A 122 4.12 8.29 -10.76
C HIS A 122 5.42 9.05 -10.94
N ARG A 123 5.36 10.38 -11.12
CA ARG A 123 6.55 11.25 -11.25
C ARG A 123 7.42 11.22 -9.99
N PHE A 124 6.83 11.09 -8.81
CA PHE A 124 7.59 11.05 -7.56
C PHE A 124 8.41 9.77 -7.42
N TRP A 125 7.96 8.68 -8.05
CA TRP A 125 8.62 7.38 -7.97
C TRP A 125 9.84 7.23 -8.87
N GLN A 126 10.11 8.18 -9.78
CA GLN A 126 11.16 8.11 -10.80
C GLN A 126 12.55 7.73 -10.25
N HIS A 127 12.87 8.15 -9.03
CA HIS A 127 14.14 7.87 -8.38
C HIS A 127 14.32 6.42 -7.93
N PHE A 128 13.24 5.65 -7.81
CA PHE A 128 13.24 4.23 -7.42
C PHE A 128 12.98 3.30 -8.62
N ILE A 129 12.85 3.84 -9.84
CA ILE A 129 12.49 3.05 -11.02
C ILE A 129 13.73 2.36 -11.59
N HIS A 130 13.88 1.07 -11.31
CA HIS A 130 14.66 0.19 -12.17
C HIS A 130 13.86 -0.17 -13.44
N PRO A 131 14.54 -0.51 -14.57
CA PRO A 131 13.91 -0.62 -15.88
C PRO A 131 12.81 -1.69 -16.03
N LYS A 132 12.54 -2.51 -15.00
CA LYS A 132 11.49 -3.54 -14.99
C LYS A 132 10.29 -3.11 -14.13
N GLN A 133 9.73 -1.94 -14.41
CA GLN A 133 8.41 -1.59 -13.90
C GLN A 133 7.33 -2.41 -14.58
N LYS A 134 6.36 -2.91 -13.79
CA LYS A 134 5.08 -3.38 -14.33
C LYS A 134 3.99 -2.51 -13.74
N ILE A 135 3.65 -1.45 -14.46
CA ILE A 135 2.44 -0.68 -14.19
C ILE A 135 1.29 -1.48 -14.80
N THR A 136 0.39 -1.96 -13.96
CA THR A 136 -0.87 -2.53 -14.44
C THR A 136 -1.95 -1.45 -14.40
N ASN A 137 -3.15 -1.77 -14.89
CA ASN A 137 -4.26 -0.82 -14.83
C ASN A 137 -4.73 -0.56 -13.38
N ASN A 138 -4.47 -1.48 -12.45
CA ASN A 138 -5.03 -1.44 -11.09
C ASN A 138 -3.98 -1.49 -9.96
N LEU A 139 -2.73 -1.87 -10.24
CA LEU A 139 -1.62 -1.86 -9.30
C LEU A 139 -0.40 -1.14 -9.88
N LEU A 140 0.27 -0.39 -9.00
CA LEU A 140 1.64 0.04 -9.19
C LEU A 140 2.56 -1.01 -8.56
N ILE A 141 3.41 -1.64 -9.38
CA ILE A 141 4.44 -2.58 -8.92
C ILE A 141 5.81 -1.96 -9.19
N LEU A 142 6.48 -1.56 -8.12
CA LEU A 142 7.84 -1.02 -8.17
C LEU A 142 8.83 -2.13 -7.83
N ASN A 143 9.76 -2.40 -8.74
CA ASN A 143 10.94 -3.20 -8.43
C ASN A 143 12.01 -2.28 -7.84
N VAL A 144 12.37 -2.54 -6.59
CA VAL A 144 13.23 -1.66 -5.77
C VAL A 144 14.56 -2.32 -5.39
N GLN A 145 14.91 -3.44 -6.04
CA GLN A 145 16.21 -4.12 -5.97
C GLN A 145 17.12 -3.74 -7.13
#